data_AF-A0A1Z2XTR6-F1
#
_entry.id   AF-A0A1Z2XTR6-F1
#
_cell.length_a   1.000
_cell.length_b   1.000
_cell.length_c   1.000
_cell.angle_alpha   90.00
_cell.angle_beta   90.00
_cell.angle_gamma   90.00
#
_symmetry.space_group_name_H-M   'P 1'
#
loop_
_entity.id
_entity.type
_entity.pdbx_description
1 polymer ?
#
loop_
_entity_poly.entity_id
_entity_poly.type
_entity_poly.pdbx_seq_one_letter_code
_entity_poly.pdbx_strand_id
1 'polypeptide(L)' 'MTDKLEHCGPDPTPLPTDPVPAMAYVPYQQWSSTLHSAERALDTGTLFPVLDKPFYGRRGGEPR' A
#
# COMPACT_ATOMS: atom_id res chain seq x y z
N MET A 1 5.97 -37.32 11.32
CA MET A 1 6.03 -36.25 10.30
C MET A 1 6.26 -34.96 11.04
N THR A 2 7.52 -34.64 11.33
CA THR A 2 7.91 -33.37 11.95
C THR A 2 8.19 -32.40 10.82
N ASP A 3 7.23 -31.51 10.56
CA ASP A 3 7.42 -30.37 9.65
C ASP A 3 8.65 -29.60 10.09
N LYS A 4 9.65 -29.58 9.21
CA LYS A 4 10.80 -28.70 9.31
C LYS A 4 10.24 -27.30 9.09
N LEU A 5 9.94 -26.60 10.18
CA LEU A 5 9.68 -25.17 10.13
C LEU A 5 11.00 -24.50 9.76
N GLU A 6 11.34 -24.49 8.48
CA GLU A 6 12.40 -23.65 7.95
C GLU A 6 12.03 -22.22 8.27
N HIS A 7 12.70 -21.66 9.28
CA HIS A 7 12.64 -20.23 9.53
C HIS A 7 13.25 -19.53 8.33
N CYS A 8 12.49 -18.62 7.72
CA CYS A 8 12.97 -17.71 6.68
C CYS A 8 14.01 -16.74 7.26
N GLY A 9 15.21 -17.22 7.53
CA GLY A 9 16.33 -16.41 8.02
C GLY A 9 16.04 -15.63 9.31
N PRO A 10 17.05 -14.89 9.81
CA PRO A 10 16.79 -13.84 10.78
C PRO A 10 16.04 -12.67 10.12
N ASP A 11 15.16 -12.01 10.87
CA ASP A 11 14.55 -10.77 10.42
C ASP A 11 15.64 -9.74 10.08
N PRO A 12 15.56 -9.06 8.93
CA PRO A 12 16.52 -8.03 8.60
C PRO A 12 16.43 -6.87 9.60
N THR A 13 17.55 -6.19 9.83
CA THR A 13 17.54 -4.97 10.63
C THR A 13 16.64 -3.92 9.96
N PRO A 14 15.81 -3.17 10.72
CA PRO A 14 14.86 -2.21 10.13
C PRO A 14 15.50 -1.13 9.26
N LEU A 15 16.77 -0.81 9.53
CA LEU A 15 17.57 0.17 8.80
C LEU A 15 18.98 -0.39 8.54
N PRO A 16 19.66 0.07 7.48
CA PRO A 16 21.09 -0.18 7.27
C PRO A 16 21.94 0.49 8.35
N THR A 17 23.20 0.05 8.49
CA THR A 17 24.16 0.58 9.50
C THR A 17 24.33 2.10 9.44
N ASP A 18 24.34 2.66 8.23
CA ASP A 18 24.48 4.10 7.99
C ASP A 18 23.26 4.65 7.22
N PRO A 19 22.16 5.01 7.91
CA PRO A 19 20.98 5.54 7.26
C PRO A 19 21.22 6.96 6.75
N VAL A 20 21.09 7.18 5.45
CA VAL A 20 21.14 8.52 4.85
C VAL A 20 19.77 9.20 5.03
N PRO A 21 19.70 10.46 5.49
CA PRO A 21 18.45 11.22 5.52
C PRO A 21 17.85 11.32 4.11
N ALA A 22 16.73 10.64 3.90
CA ALA A 22 15.94 10.78 2.68
C ALA A 22 14.86 11.83 2.88
N MET A 23 14.73 12.78 1.96
CA MET A 23 13.59 13.70 1.92
C MET A 23 12.41 12.99 1.26
N ALA A 24 11.77 12.07 1.99
CA ALA A 24 10.55 11.44 1.55
C ALA A 24 9.36 12.30 1.95
N TYR A 25 8.58 12.78 0.97
CA TYR A 25 7.25 13.29 1.27
C TYR A 25 6.33 12.08 1.53
N VAL A 26 6.08 11.80 2.80
CA VAL A 26 5.10 10.78 3.20
C VAL A 26 3.75 11.48 3.36
N PRO A 27 2.77 11.25 2.47
CA PRO A 27 1.46 11.85 2.62
C PRO A 27 0.79 11.33 3.89
N TYR A 28 0.29 12.24 4.72
CA TYR A 28 -0.53 11.88 5.86
C TYR A 28 -1.96 11.56 5.39
N GLN A 29 -2.41 10.33 5.65
CA GLN A 29 -3.76 9.88 5.32
C GLN A 29 -4.66 10.02 6.55
N GLN A 30 -5.68 10.88 6.47
CA GLN A 30 -6.70 10.99 7.51
C GLN A 30 -7.62 9.77 7.53
N TRP A 31 -8.00 9.33 8.72
CA TRP A 31 -8.99 8.28 8.89
C TRP A 31 -10.37 8.75 8.45
N SER A 32 -11.09 7.92 7.70
CA SER A 32 -12.47 8.18 7.28
C SER A 32 -13.43 7.36 8.14
N SER A 33 -14.57 7.94 8.51
CA SER A 33 -15.66 7.20 9.17
C SER A 33 -16.36 6.22 8.23
N THR A 34 -16.20 6.41 6.91
CA THR A 34 -16.76 5.53 5.88
C THR A 34 -15.64 4.72 5.25
N LEU A 35 -15.78 3.39 5.32
CA LEU A 35 -14.88 2.41 4.71
C LEU A 35 -15.67 1.45 3.84
N HIS A 36 -15.00 0.87 2.86
CA HIS A 36 -15.54 -0.29 2.14
C HIS A 36 -15.60 -1.51 3.06
N SER A 37 -16.45 -2.49 2.71
CA SER A 37 -16.35 -3.83 3.29
C SER A 37 -15.02 -4.47 2.90
N ALA A 38 -14.61 -5.50 3.63
CA ALA A 38 -13.34 -6.18 3.39
C ALA A 38 -13.27 -6.75 1.96
N GLU A 39 -14.36 -7.35 1.49
CA GLU A 39 -14.47 -7.95 0.15
C GLU A 39 -14.29 -6.88 -0.93
N ARG A 40 -15.01 -5.76 -0.80
CA ARG A 40 -14.92 -4.65 -1.77
C ARG A 40 -13.54 -4.00 -1.76
N ALA A 41 -12.91 -3.86 -0.60
CA ALA A 41 -11.59 -3.27 -0.48
C ALA A 41 -10.49 -4.14 -1.12
N LEU A 42 -10.63 -5.46 -1.05
CA LEU A 42 -9.75 -6.39 -1.76
C LEU A 42 -9.89 -6.23 -3.28
N ASP A 43 -11.12 -6.06 -3.78
CA ASP A 43 -11.37 -5.88 -5.22
C ASP A 43 -10.84 -4.54 -5.76
N THR A 44 -11.01 -3.45 -4.99
CA THR A 44 -10.59 -2.09 -5.42
C THR A 44 -9.14 -1.78 -5.10
N GLY A 45 -8.51 -2.56 -4.22
CA GLY A 45 -7.15 -2.31 -3.73
C GLY A 45 -7.06 -1.19 -2.69
N THR A 46 -8.18 -0.75 -2.11
CA THR A 46 -8.19 0.27 -1.05
C THR A 46 -9.41 0.16 -0.13
N LEU A 47 -9.19 0.32 1.18
CA LEU A 47 -10.27 0.42 2.17
C LEU A 47 -11.03 1.75 2.11
N PHE A 48 -10.40 2.80 1.59
CA PHE A 48 -10.90 4.15 1.68
C PHE A 48 -11.60 4.56 0.37
N PRO A 49 -12.91 4.86 0.38
CA PRO A 49 -13.63 5.28 -0.82
C PRO A 49 -13.05 6.53 -1.49
N VAL A 50 -12.43 7.43 -0.70
CA VAL A 50 -11.75 8.62 -1.23
C VAL A 50 -10.55 8.29 -2.15
N LEU A 51 -10.00 7.08 -2.01
CA LEU A 51 -8.90 6.57 -2.82
C LEU A 51 -9.38 5.67 -3.98
N ASP A 52 -10.64 5.21 -3.97
CA ASP A 52 -11.25 4.44 -5.07
C ASP A 52 -11.60 5.40 -6.24
N LYS A 53 -10.56 5.91 -6.89
CA LYS A 53 -10.69 6.88 -7.99
C LYS A 53 -10.68 6.15 -9.33
N PRO A 54 -11.61 6.49 -10.25
CA PRO A 54 -11.60 5.92 -11.59
C PRO A 54 -10.28 6.22 -12.31
N PHE A 55 -9.68 5.19 -12.90
CA PHE A 55 -8.51 5.35 -13.73
C PHE A 55 -8.91 5.93 -15.09
N TYR A 56 -8.86 7.25 -15.23
CA TYR A 56 -9.09 7.93 -16.51
C TYR A 56 -7.84 7.94 -17.39
N GLY A 57 -7.08 6.84 -17.45
CA GLY A 57 -5.87 6.74 -18.26
C GLY A 57 -6.12 7.27 -19.68
N ARG A 58 -5.71 8.51 -19.96
CA ARG A 58 -5.82 9.09 -21.29
C ARG A 58 -4.70 8.50 -22.11
N ARG A 59 -5.03 7.83 -23.21
CA ARG A 59 -4.09 7.57 -24.30
C ARG A 59 -3.89 8.89 -25.05
N GLY A 60 -3.16 9.84 -24.45
CA GLY A 60 -2.88 11.15 -25.04
C GLY A 60 -4.11 12.06 -25.24
N GLY A 61 -4.29 13.03 -24.35
CA GLY A 61 -4.74 14.36 -24.79
C GLY A 61 -6.24 14.67 -24.89
N GLU A 62 -7.16 13.82 -25.34
CA GLU A 62 -8.49 14.35 -25.72
C GLU A 62 -9.58 14.28 -24.62
N PRO A 63 -10.38 15.34 -24.37
CA PRO A 63 -11.56 15.30 -23.49
C PRO A 63 -12.81 14.76 -24.21
N ARG A 64 -13.75 14.21 -23.43
CA ARG A 64 -15.13 13.99 -23.86
C ARG A 64 -16.00 15.16 -23.45
#